data_AF-A0A553P2A0-F1
#
_entry.id   AF-A0A553P2A0-F1
#
_cell.length_a   1.000
_cell.length_b   1.000
_cell.length_c   1.000
_cell.angle_alpha   90.00
_cell.angle_beta   90.00
_cell.angle_gamma   90.00
#
_symmetry.space_group_name_H-M   'P 1'
#
loop_
_entity.id
_entity.type
_entity.pdbx_description
1 polymer ?
#
loop_
_entity_poly.entity_id
_entity_poly.type
_entity_poly.pdbx_seq_one_letter_code
_entity_poly.pdbx_strand_id
1 'polypeptide(L)'
;MCRMGFITGGPNEAIVVSGCLHSQPLIVVGGWAFVIPCVQKVQRLSLNIMTLKVSSPKVYTMQGVPLSVTGIAQVKITSNAKKLPSNNSLTKSDSDIEEIAMVTLEGHQRAIMGAMTVDEIFRIAKSFHNKSLI
;
A
#
# COMPACT_ATOMS: atom_id res chain seq x y z
N MET A 1 17.01 -10.02 -31.04
CA MET A 1 16.54 -8.80 -31.74
C MET A 1 15.62 -8.04 -30.79
N CYS A 2 16.15 -7.04 -30.06
CA CYS A 2 15.37 -6.23 -29.12
C CYS A 2 14.55 -5.21 -29.91
N ARG A 3 13.23 -5.40 -30.04
CA ARG A 3 12.34 -4.45 -30.73
C ARG A 3 11.93 -3.35 -29.76
N MET A 4 12.35 -2.12 -30.07
CA MET A 4 11.87 -0.91 -29.38
C MET A 4 10.38 -0.69 -29.66
N GLY A 5 9.63 -0.16 -28.70
CA GLY A 5 8.19 0.05 -28.85
C GLY A 5 7.59 1.02 -27.84
N PHE A 6 6.37 1.47 -28.13
CA PHE A 6 5.56 2.26 -27.21
C PHE A 6 4.75 1.33 -26.31
N ILE A 7 4.76 1.62 -25.02
CA ILE A 7 3.86 0.99 -24.06
C ILE A 7 2.78 2.02 -23.68
N THR A 8 1.53 1.58 -23.71
CA THR A 8 0.41 2.37 -23.24
C THR A 8 -0.07 1.82 -21.89
N GLY A 9 -0.57 2.72 -21.04
CA GLY A 9 -1.11 2.44 -19.71
C GLY A 9 -2.51 3.02 -19.60
N GLY A 10 -3.39 2.28 -18.95
CA GLY A 10 -4.77 2.70 -18.71
C GLY A 10 -4.86 3.95 -17.81
N PRO A 11 -6.04 4.60 -17.73
CA PRO A 11 -6.24 5.81 -16.93
C PRO A 11 -5.99 5.60 -15.43
N ASN A 12 -6.14 4.36 -14.93
CA ASN A 12 -5.88 3.98 -13.53
C ASN A 12 -4.58 3.17 -13.37
N GLU A 13 -3.65 3.28 -14.31
CA GLU A 13 -2.36 2.60 -14.26
C GLU A 13 -1.22 3.61 -14.33
N ALA A 14 -0.20 3.36 -13.52
CA ALA A 14 1.08 4.05 -13.58
C ALA A 14 2.11 3.14 -14.26
N ILE A 15 2.79 3.67 -15.27
CA ILE A 15 3.94 3.04 -15.90
C ILE A 15 5.20 3.61 -15.25
N VAL A 16 6.03 2.73 -14.71
CA VAL A 16 7.34 3.05 -14.17
C VAL A 16 8.41 2.49 -15.10
N VAL A 17 9.22 3.38 -15.68
CA VAL A 17 10.33 3.02 -16.56
C VAL A 17 11.64 3.32 -15.83
N SER A 18 12.44 2.28 -15.59
CA SER A 18 13.72 2.36 -14.88
C SER A 18 14.84 1.82 -15.77
N GLY A 19 16.00 2.49 -15.89
CA GLY A 19 17.08 1.97 -16.75
C GLY A 19 18.30 2.89 -16.85
N CYS A 20 19.32 2.42 -17.58
CA CYS A 20 20.66 3.02 -17.61
C CYS A 20 20.72 4.47 -18.12
N LEU A 21 19.72 4.91 -18.89
CA LEU A 21 19.69 6.25 -19.49
C LEU A 21 18.97 7.30 -18.63
N HIS A 22 18.35 6.89 -17.52
CA HIS A 22 17.67 7.78 -16.59
C HIS A 22 18.18 7.55 -15.16
N SER A 23 18.84 8.55 -14.56
CA SER A 23 19.29 8.47 -13.16
C SER A 23 18.13 8.41 -12.15
N GLN A 24 16.92 8.78 -12.57
CA GLN A 24 15.69 8.66 -11.78
C GLN A 24 14.63 7.88 -12.57
N PRO A 25 13.84 7.00 -11.93
CA PRO A 25 12.77 6.27 -12.61
C PRO A 25 11.72 7.24 -13.15
N LEU A 26 11.36 7.09 -14.42
CA LEU A 26 10.29 7.86 -15.06
C LEU A 26 8.94 7.22 -14.70
N ILE A 27 8.00 8.02 -14.19
CA ILE A 27 6.67 7.55 -13.81
C ILE A 27 5.63 8.32 -14.62
N VAL A 28 4.82 7.59 -15.38
CA VAL A 28 3.76 8.14 -16.23
C VAL A 28 2.43 7.57 -15.76
N VAL A 29 1.51 8.44 -15.30
CA VAL A 29 0.16 8.05 -14.86
C VAL A 29 -0.81 8.30 -16.00
N GLY A 30 -1.36 7.24 -16.58
CA GLY A 30 -2.19 7.33 -17.77
C GLY A 30 -1.42 7.83 -19.00
N GLY A 31 -1.60 7.16 -20.13
CA GLY A 31 -0.96 7.55 -21.39
C GLY A 31 0.06 6.54 -21.86
N TRP A 32 1.25 7.00 -22.25
CA TRP A 32 2.18 6.23 -23.06
C TRP A 32 3.64 6.61 -22.77
N ALA A 33 4.53 5.62 -22.86
CA ALA A 33 5.96 5.79 -22.69
C ALA A 33 6.71 5.01 -23.78
N PHE A 34 7.84 5.55 -24.24
CA PHE A 34 8.73 4.86 -25.18
C PHE A 34 9.80 4.09 -24.44
N VAL A 35 9.96 2.80 -24.74
CA VAL A 35 10.88 1.93 -24.01
C VAL A 35 11.71 1.03 -24.92
N ILE A 36 12.99 0.91 -24.58
CA ILE A 36 13.97 0.03 -25.20
C ILE A 36 14.19 -1.17 -24.25
N PRO A 37 13.59 -2.35 -24.52
CA PRO A 37 13.57 -3.47 -23.56
C PRO A 37 14.95 -4.08 -23.25
N CYS A 38 15.97 -3.78 -24.06
CA CYS A 38 17.34 -4.26 -23.82
C CYS A 38 18.05 -3.52 -22.68
N VAL A 39 17.66 -2.27 -22.36
CA VAL A 39 18.37 -1.40 -21.38
C VAL A 39 17.44 -0.76 -20.35
N GLN A 40 16.13 -0.83 -20.56
CA GLN A 40 15.12 -0.26 -19.69
C GLN A 40 14.16 -1.35 -19.20
N LYS A 41 13.86 -1.34 -17.90
CA LYS A 41 12.83 -2.14 -17.25
C LYS A 41 11.53 -1.35 -17.19
N VAL A 42 10.44 -2.02 -17.54
CA VAL A 42 9.07 -1.49 -17.47
C VAL A 42 8.34 -2.19 -16.34
N GLN A 43 7.67 -1.42 -15.49
CA GLN A 43 6.72 -1.93 -14.51
C GLN A 43 5.39 -1.17 -14.64
N ARG A 44 4.28 -1.89 -14.53
CA ARG A 44 2.94 -1.32 -14.42
C ARG A 44 2.49 -1.44 -12.97
N LEU A 45 1.86 -0.39 -12.46
CA LEU A 45 1.35 -0.32 -11.12
C LEU A 45 -0.10 0.16 -11.14
N SER A 46 -1.00 -0.60 -10.55
CA SER A 46 -2.40 -0.21 -10.45
C SER A 46 -2.57 0.90 -9.42
N LEU A 47 -3.27 1.97 -9.79
CA LEU A 47 -3.62 3.09 -8.90
C LEU A 47 -4.98 2.86 -8.21
N ASN A 48 -5.50 1.63 -8.29
CA ASN A 48 -6.75 1.25 -7.66
C ASN A 48 -6.64 1.31 -6.13
N ILE A 49 -7.77 1.64 -5.50
CA ILE A 49 -7.88 1.59 -4.05
C ILE A 49 -7.97 0.13 -3.65
N MET A 50 -7.08 -0.27 -2.75
CA MET A 50 -7.02 -1.61 -2.21
C MET A 50 -7.63 -1.61 -0.81
N THR A 51 -8.53 -2.55 -0.54
CA THR A 51 -9.17 -2.66 0.78
C THR A 51 -8.53 -3.79 1.57
N LEU A 52 -7.75 -3.43 2.58
CA LEU A 52 -7.13 -4.36 3.52
C LEU A 52 -8.08 -4.61 4.69
N LYS A 53 -8.36 -5.89 4.97
CA LYS A 53 -9.10 -6.31 6.15
C LYS A 53 -8.11 -6.88 7.15
N VAL A 54 -7.92 -6.19 8.26
CA VAL A 54 -7.03 -6.64 9.33
C VAL A 54 -7.90 -7.09 10.50
N SER A 55 -7.74 -8.35 10.91
CA SER A 55 -8.45 -8.90 12.06
C SER A 55 -7.44 -9.44 13.05
N SER A 56 -7.49 -8.95 14.29
CA SER A 56 -6.66 -9.44 15.38
C SER A 56 -7.55 -10.15 16.40
N PRO A 57 -7.70 -11.49 16.30
CA PRO A 57 -8.50 -12.25 17.24
C PRO A 57 -7.76 -12.43 18.57
N LYS A 58 -8.49 -12.34 19.69
CA LYS A 58 -7.99 -12.67 21.05
C LYS A 58 -6.77 -11.85 21.52
N VAL A 59 -6.82 -10.53 21.36
CA VAL A 59 -5.83 -9.64 21.99
C VAL A 59 -6.26 -9.38 23.43
N TYR A 60 -5.35 -9.63 24.38
CA TYR A 60 -5.58 -9.33 25.79
C TYR A 60 -5.13 -7.90 26.10
N THR A 61 -5.99 -7.14 26.74
CA THR A 61 -5.64 -5.81 27.26
C THR A 61 -4.78 -5.93 28.52
N MET A 62 -4.24 -4.80 28.99
CA MET A 62 -3.49 -4.74 30.25
C MET A 62 -4.29 -5.25 31.46
N GLN A 63 -5.62 -5.22 31.38
CA GLN A 63 -6.52 -5.70 32.43
C GLN A 63 -6.90 -7.19 32.27
N GLY A 64 -6.34 -7.89 31.28
CA GLY A 64 -6.57 -9.32 31.05
C GLY A 64 -7.88 -9.66 30.34
N VAL A 65 -8.58 -8.66 29.78
CA VAL A 65 -9.85 -8.89 29.07
C VAL A 65 -9.56 -9.26 27.61
N PRO A 66 -10.09 -10.38 27.09
CA PRO A 66 -9.93 -10.75 25.70
C PRO A 66 -10.83 -9.90 24.80
N LEU A 67 -10.22 -9.24 23.81
CA LEU A 67 -10.92 -8.45 22.80
C LEU A 67 -10.57 -8.96 21.40
N SER A 68 -11.55 -8.88 20.50
CA SER A 68 -11.38 -9.16 19.07
C SER A 68 -11.72 -7.90 18.29
N VAL A 69 -10.78 -7.38 17.54
CA VAL A 69 -10.94 -6.13 16.77
C VAL A 69 -10.73 -6.41 15.30
N THR A 70 -11.67 -5.97 14.48
CA THR A 70 -11.58 -6.00 13.02
C THR A 70 -11.57 -4.58 12.49
N GLY A 71 -10.53 -4.24 11.73
CA GLY A 71 -10.37 -2.96 11.06
C GLY A 71 -10.44 -3.13 9.54
N ILE A 72 -10.97 -2.10 8.87
CA ILE A 72 -10.93 -1.98 7.41
C ILE A 72 -10.05 -0.78 7.10
N ALA A 73 -9.01 -0.99 6.30
CA ALA A 73 -8.12 0.07 5.84
C ALA A 73 -8.17 0.15 4.32
N GLN A 74 -8.37 1.35 3.79
CA GLN A 74 -8.27 1.61 2.35
C GLN A 74 -6.91 2.22 2.07
N VAL A 75 -6.09 1.52 1.29
CA VAL A 75 -4.76 1.96 0.89
C VAL A 75 -4.81 2.37 -0.57
N LYS A 76 -4.34 3.58 -0.87
CA LYS A 76 -4.20 4.08 -2.24
C LYS A 76 -2.72 4.31 -2.53
N ILE A 77 -2.22 3.60 -3.54
CA ILE A 77 -0.86 3.82 -4.04
C ILE A 77 -0.88 5.15 -4.80
N THR A 78 -0.08 6.12 -4.34
CA THR A 78 0.06 7.41 -5.01
C THR A 78 1.40 7.45 -5.73
N SER A 79 1.40 7.89 -6.98
CA SER A 79 2.56 7.96 -7.87
C SER A 79 3.61 9.02 -7.49
N ASN A 80 3.48 9.69 -6.33
CA ASN A 80 4.35 10.79 -5.92
C ASN A 80 5.69 10.25 -5.37
N ALA A 81 6.50 9.71 -6.27
CA ALA A 81 7.73 8.99 -5.97
C ALA A 81 8.95 9.90 -5.83
N LYS A 82 8.84 11.02 -5.09
CA LYS A 82 10.05 11.81 -4.79
C LYS A 82 11.00 11.10 -3.81
N LYS A 83 10.60 9.94 -3.26
CA LYS A 83 11.35 9.17 -2.24
C LYS A 83 11.15 7.66 -2.32
N LEU A 84 11.02 7.06 -3.50
CA LEU A 84 11.13 5.59 -3.60
C LEU A 84 12.62 5.23 -3.73
N PRO A 85 13.27 4.64 -2.69
CA PRO A 85 14.64 4.18 -2.81
C PRO A 85 14.68 3.10 -3.88
N SER A 86 15.48 3.37 -4.90
CA SER A 86 15.57 2.76 -6.22
C SER A 86 15.84 1.25 -6.28
N ASN A 87 15.89 0.55 -5.14
CA ASN A 87 16.53 -0.78 -5.07
C ASN A 87 15.60 -1.92 -4.63
N ASN A 88 14.52 -1.69 -3.87
CA ASN A 88 13.75 -2.80 -3.26
C ASN A 88 12.21 -2.73 -3.42
N SER A 89 11.64 -1.67 -4.00
CA SER A 89 10.19 -1.49 -4.13
C SER A 89 9.63 -1.90 -5.51
N LEU A 90 10.49 -2.27 -6.45
CA LEU A 90 10.18 -2.35 -7.89
C LEU A 90 10.09 -3.79 -8.45
N THR A 91 9.97 -4.81 -7.60
CA THR A 91 9.91 -6.22 -8.05
C THR A 91 8.91 -7.05 -7.25
N LYS A 92 7.92 -6.39 -6.65
CA LYS A 92 6.87 -7.05 -5.90
C LYS A 92 5.59 -6.99 -6.72
N SER A 93 4.93 -8.12 -6.86
CA SER A 93 3.61 -8.18 -7.47
C SER A 93 2.63 -7.36 -6.64
N ASP A 94 1.51 -6.93 -7.24
CA ASP A 94 0.49 -6.17 -6.51
C ASP A 94 0.08 -6.95 -5.23
N SER A 95 -0.07 -8.27 -5.32
CA SER A 95 -0.34 -9.18 -4.20
C SER A 95 0.71 -9.15 -3.09
N ASP A 96 2.00 -9.09 -3.42
CA ASP A 96 3.07 -8.99 -2.43
C ASP A 96 3.01 -7.65 -1.68
N ILE A 97 2.62 -6.57 -2.37
CA ILE A 97 2.43 -5.25 -1.77
C ILE A 97 1.23 -5.29 -0.81
N GLU A 98 0.13 -5.93 -1.19
CA GLU A 98 -1.03 -6.14 -0.31
C GLU A 98 -0.63 -6.90 0.95
N GLU A 99 0.09 -8.01 0.81
CA GLU A 99 0.53 -8.85 1.93
C GLU A 99 1.45 -8.08 2.89
N ILE A 100 2.47 -7.40 2.36
CA ILE A 100 3.39 -6.61 3.19
C ILE A 100 2.65 -5.48 3.90
N ALA A 101 1.75 -4.79 3.20
CA ALA A 101 0.94 -3.74 3.78
C ALA A 101 0.03 -4.32 4.88
N MET A 102 -0.61 -5.47 4.65
CA MET A 102 -1.45 -6.16 5.63
C MET A 102 -0.66 -6.53 6.88
N VAL A 103 0.49 -7.20 6.73
CA VAL A 103 1.35 -7.62 7.85
C VAL A 103 1.86 -6.43 8.65
N THR A 104 2.28 -5.35 7.97
CA THR A 104 2.74 -4.12 8.64
C THR A 104 1.61 -3.46 9.42
N LEU A 105 0.41 -3.39 8.84
CA LEU A 105 -0.75 -2.78 9.47
C LEU A 105 -1.28 -3.62 10.64
N GLU A 106 -1.26 -4.96 10.51
CA GLU A 106 -1.60 -5.89 11.59
C GLU A 106 -0.64 -5.76 12.76
N GLY A 107 0.67 -5.70 12.48
CA GLY A 107 1.69 -5.48 13.51
C GLY A 107 1.48 -4.14 14.24
N HIS A 108 1.19 -3.08 13.50
CA HIS A 108 0.90 -1.76 14.07
C HIS A 108 -0.37 -1.78 14.95
N GLN A 109 -1.46 -2.37 14.45
CA GLN A 109 -2.72 -2.50 15.18
C GLN A 109 -2.52 -3.30 16.47
N ARG A 110 -1.81 -4.44 16.40
CA ARG A 110 -1.54 -5.28 17.57
C ARG A 110 -0.70 -4.57 18.62
N ALA A 111 0.30 -3.77 18.21
CA ALA A 111 1.11 -2.98 19.12
C ALA A 111 0.29 -1.91 19.86
N ILE A 112 -0.59 -1.19 19.15
CA ILE A 112 -1.48 -0.18 19.77
C ILE A 112 -2.44 -0.84 20.77
N MET A 113 -3.03 -1.98 20.40
CA MET A 113 -3.99 -2.67 21.26
C MET A 113 -3.36 -3.28 22.52
N GLY A 114 -2.08 -3.68 22.46
CA GLY A 114 -1.35 -4.18 23.63
C GLY A 114 -0.95 -3.08 24.63
N ALA A 115 -0.80 -1.83 24.17
CA ALA A 115 -0.39 -0.70 25.00
C ALA A 115 -1.55 0.12 25.59
N MET A 116 -2.78 -0.08 25.10
CA MET A 116 -3.97 0.66 25.54
C MET A 116 -4.79 -0.09 26.60
N THR A 117 -5.49 0.68 27.43
CA THR A 117 -6.50 0.18 28.38
C THR A 117 -7.85 -0.06 27.70
N VAL A 118 -8.71 -0.89 28.29
CA VAL A 118 -10.05 -1.20 27.75
C VAL A 118 -10.89 0.09 27.59
N ASP A 119 -10.80 1.01 28.55
CA ASP A 119 -11.53 2.28 28.53
C ASP A 119 -11.14 3.17 27.34
N GLU A 120 -9.85 3.24 26.99
CA GLU A 120 -9.37 4.01 25.85
C GLU A 120 -9.87 3.43 24.52
N ILE A 121 -9.82 2.10 24.39
CA ILE A 121 -10.36 1.38 23.22
C ILE A 121 -11.85 1.68 23.06
N PHE A 122 -12.60 1.64 24.16
CA PHE A 122 -14.04 1.90 24.14
C PHE A 122 -14.36 3.36 23.79
N ARG A 123 -13.59 4.33 24.31
CA ARG A 123 -13.76 5.76 23.97
C ARG A 123 -13.53 6.02 22.49
N ILE A 124 -12.52 5.39 21.90
CA ILE A 124 -12.23 5.51 20.47
C ILE A 124 -13.39 4.95 19.64
N ALA A 125 -13.85 3.73 19.96
CA ALA A 125 -15.00 3.13 19.28
C ALA A 125 -16.26 4.01 19.36
N LYS A 126 -16.53 4.60 20.54
CA LYS A 126 -17.66 5.51 20.74
C LYS A 126 -17.50 6.83 19.98
N SER A 127 -16.28 7.36 19.89
CA SER A 127 -15.98 8.58 19.14
C SER A 127 -16.19 8.39 17.64
N PHE A 128 -15.82 7.22 17.09
CA PHE A 128 -16.10 6.89 15.70
C PHE A 128 -17.61 6.82 15.43
N HIS A 129 -18.39 6.19 16.32
CA HIS A 129 -19.84 6.08 16.13
C HIS A 129 -20.54 7.46 16.08
N ASN A 130 -20.10 8.42 16.91
CA ASN A 130 -20.70 9.75 16.94
C ASN A 130 -20.30 10.62 15.73
N LYS A 131 -19.13 10.39 15.12
CA LYS A 131 -18.66 11.12 13.94
C LYS A 131 -19.24 10.60 12.63
N SER A 132 -19.70 9.35 12.58
CA SER A 132 -20.35 8.75 11.42
C SER A 132 -21.83 9.15 11.26
N LEU A 133 -22.39 9.84 12.26
CA LEU A 133 -23.79 10.28 12.31
C LEU A 133 -23.96 11.79 12.02
N ILE A 134 -22.93 12.42 11.44
CA ILE A 134 -22.93 13.85 11.05
C ILE A 134 -22.51 13.96 9.58
#